data_AF-A0A7C9A6R6-F1
#
_entry.id   AF-A0A7C9A6R6-F1
#
_cell.length_a   1.000
_cell.length_b   1.000
_cell.length_c   1.000
_cell.angle_alpha   90.00
_cell.angle_beta   90.00
_cell.angle_gamma   90.00
#
_symmetry.space_group_name_H-M   'P 1'
#
loop_
_entity.id
_entity.type
_entity.pdbx_description
1 polymer ?
#
loop_
_entity_poly.entity_id
_entity_poly.type
_entity_poly.pdbx_seq_one_letter_code
_entity_poly.pdbx_strand_id
1 'polypeptide(L)'
;YLPEGITKLRYLQTLDLQLSSNFRKLPREFYRLTSLKHLRLAANSQWADDTSLIDMPPRFGELTSLQSLDTFVVGKNNGLDALSGMNLAETLAIYFKKQRESAVLEAAKANLKGKKLTALRLKFKYDSVTEADELLEHLQPPPTLRFLRVDGWNGERFPQWGIHQLPNLVSVDIGNCKRCRNILPFSGLPHIKTLCVKNC
;
A
#
# COMPACT_ATOMS: atom_id res chain seq x y z
N TYR A 1 10.73 -19.84 -5.45
CA TYR A 1 11.09 -19.53 -4.05
C TYR A 1 12.39 -18.75 -4.06
N LEU A 2 12.56 -17.75 -3.21
CA LEU A 2 13.80 -16.96 -3.12
C LEU A 2 14.69 -17.62 -2.05
N PRO A 3 15.92 -18.03 -2.36
CA PRO A 3 16.76 -18.77 -1.42
C PRO A 3 17.10 -17.91 -0.20
N GLU A 4 17.13 -18.50 0.99
CA GLU A 4 17.49 -17.80 2.24
C GLU A 4 18.88 -17.14 2.17
N GLY A 5 19.79 -17.71 1.36
CA GLY A 5 21.13 -17.17 1.13
C GLY A 5 21.16 -15.76 0.56
N ILE A 6 20.07 -15.27 -0.08
CA ILE A 6 20.02 -13.90 -0.59
C ILE A 6 20.19 -12.86 0.53
N THR A 7 19.76 -13.19 1.76
CA THR A 7 19.84 -12.31 2.94
C THR A 7 21.30 -12.05 3.37
N LYS A 8 22.27 -12.79 2.82
CA LYS A 8 23.70 -12.57 3.03
C LYS A 8 24.26 -11.44 2.15
N LEU A 9 23.52 -11.01 1.12
CA LEU A 9 23.92 -9.92 0.22
C LEU A 9 23.68 -8.54 0.86
N ARG A 10 24.45 -8.22 1.91
CA ARG A 10 24.26 -7.00 2.73
C ARG A 10 24.40 -5.68 1.96
N TYR A 11 25.05 -5.70 0.79
CA TYR A 11 25.26 -4.55 -0.08
C TYR A 11 24.25 -4.48 -1.24
N LEU A 12 23.31 -5.42 -1.33
CA LEU A 12 22.29 -5.42 -2.37
C LEU A 12 21.41 -4.17 -2.25
N GLN A 13 21.40 -3.33 -3.29
CA GLN A 13 20.60 -2.10 -3.32
C GLN A 13 19.29 -2.28 -4.06
N THR A 14 19.22 -3.22 -5.00
CA THR A 14 18.04 -3.46 -5.82
C THR A 14 17.74 -4.94 -5.89
N LEU A 15 16.50 -5.30 -5.58
CA LEU A 15 15.96 -6.63 -5.78
C LEU A 15 14.69 -6.51 -6.61
N ASP A 16 14.74 -6.99 -7.84
CA ASP A 16 13.61 -7.00 -8.77
C ASP A 16 13.11 -8.42 -8.98
N LEU A 17 11.86 -8.66 -8.60
CA LEU A 17 11.15 -9.93 -8.71
C LEU A 17 9.92 -9.83 -9.60
N GLN A 18 9.75 -8.75 -10.40
CA GLN A 18 8.51 -8.47 -11.14
C GLN A 18 8.06 -9.57 -12.11
N LEU A 19 8.99 -10.35 -12.65
CA LEU A 19 8.72 -11.44 -13.59
C LEU A 19 8.71 -12.82 -12.90
N SER A 20 8.78 -12.86 -11.57
CA SER A 20 8.77 -14.10 -10.80
C SER A 20 7.33 -14.57 -10.55
N SER A 21 6.81 -15.42 -11.44
CA SER A 21 5.40 -15.84 -11.47
C SER A 21 4.90 -16.67 -10.27
N ASN A 22 5.76 -17.08 -9.33
CA ASN A 22 5.41 -18.06 -8.29
C ASN A 22 5.95 -17.73 -6.89
N PHE A 23 6.21 -16.47 -6.60
CA PHE A 23 6.81 -16.09 -5.34
C PHE A 23 5.78 -15.72 -4.27
N ARG A 24 5.64 -16.56 -3.25
CA ARG A 24 4.64 -16.41 -2.18
C ARG A 24 5.19 -15.93 -0.83
N LYS A 25 6.50 -16.01 -0.59
CA LYS A 25 7.13 -15.73 0.71
C LYS A 25 8.56 -15.21 0.58
N LEU A 26 8.84 -14.09 1.24
CA LEU A 26 10.20 -13.60 1.46
C LEU A 26 10.96 -14.42 2.51
N PRO A 27 12.30 -14.55 2.37
CA PRO A 27 13.17 -15.14 3.37
C PRO A 27 12.89 -14.60 4.78
N ARG A 28 13.05 -15.41 5.82
CA ARG A 28 12.74 -14.98 7.19
C ARG A 28 13.64 -13.84 7.67
N GLU A 29 14.90 -13.87 7.24
CA GLU A 29 15.91 -12.89 7.64
C GLU A 29 16.06 -11.74 6.64
N PHE A 30 14.97 -11.42 5.91
CA PHE A 30 14.99 -10.39 4.86
C PHE A 30 15.39 -9.00 5.39
N TYR A 31 15.15 -8.73 6.67
CA TYR A 31 15.58 -7.51 7.37
C TYR A 31 17.11 -7.31 7.37
N ARG A 32 17.91 -8.34 7.06
CA ARG A 32 19.39 -8.25 6.94
C ARG A 32 19.86 -7.50 5.68
N LEU A 33 18.98 -7.25 4.71
CA LEU A 33 19.29 -6.49 3.50
C LEU A 33 19.30 -4.98 3.78
N THR A 34 20.13 -4.53 4.72
CA THR A 34 20.12 -3.15 5.24
C THR A 34 20.48 -2.07 4.21
N SER A 35 21.16 -2.44 3.12
CA SER A 35 21.49 -1.52 2.00
C SER A 35 20.41 -1.48 0.92
N LEU A 36 19.31 -2.24 1.07
CA LEU A 36 18.28 -2.34 0.04
C LEU A 36 17.52 -1.01 -0.08
N LYS A 37 17.53 -0.45 -1.28
CA LYS A 37 16.85 0.81 -1.64
C LYS A 37 15.62 0.56 -2.50
N HIS A 38 15.69 -0.45 -3.36
CA HIS A 38 14.66 -0.71 -4.36
C HIS A 38 14.21 -2.16 -4.28
N LEU A 39 12.95 -2.37 -3.93
CA LEU A 39 12.33 -3.68 -3.91
C LEU A 39 11.10 -3.69 -4.82
N ARG A 40 11.12 -4.56 -5.82
CA ARG A 40 10.01 -4.76 -6.74
C ARG A 40 9.54 -6.21 -6.64
N LEU A 41 8.31 -6.44 -6.19
CA LEU A 41 7.83 -7.77 -5.80
C LEU A 41 6.90 -8.42 -6.82
N ALA A 42 6.66 -7.76 -7.95
CA ALA A 42 5.56 -8.08 -8.87
C ALA A 42 4.21 -7.76 -8.24
N ALA A 43 3.71 -6.55 -8.52
CA ALA A 43 2.27 -6.40 -8.63
C ALA A 43 1.88 -7.09 -9.93
N ASN A 44 1.46 -8.35 -9.88
CA ASN A 44 0.93 -9.03 -11.07
C ASN A 44 -0.09 -8.07 -11.71
N SER A 45 0.24 -7.68 -12.94
CA SER A 45 -0.53 -6.75 -13.73
C SER A 45 -1.99 -7.17 -13.72
N GLN A 46 -2.87 -6.22 -13.41
CA GLN A 46 -4.33 -6.34 -13.47
C GLN A 46 -5.06 -7.05 -12.31
N TRP A 47 -4.43 -7.10 -11.13
CA TRP A 47 -4.96 -7.64 -9.87
C TRP A 47 -4.69 -9.11 -9.72
N ALA A 48 -3.60 -9.40 -9.00
CA ALA A 48 -3.38 -10.73 -8.48
C ALA A 48 -4.61 -11.20 -7.68
N ASP A 49 -5.21 -12.25 -8.23
CA ASP A 49 -5.72 -13.42 -7.53
C ASP A 49 -4.91 -13.78 -6.26
N ASP A 50 -5.48 -14.67 -5.43
CA ASP A 50 -4.95 -15.10 -4.12
C ASP A 50 -3.60 -15.86 -4.22
N THR A 51 -2.92 -15.79 -5.37
CA THR A 51 -1.65 -16.44 -5.71
C THR A 51 -0.42 -15.58 -5.38
N SER A 52 -0.62 -14.30 -5.01
CA SER A 52 0.40 -13.31 -4.64
C SER A 52 1.04 -13.51 -3.25
N LEU A 53 2.14 -12.77 -2.98
CA LEU A 53 2.84 -12.69 -1.68
C LEU A 53 1.86 -12.76 -0.49
N ILE A 54 2.05 -13.74 0.38
CA ILE A 54 1.09 -14.03 1.46
C ILE A 54 1.20 -13.00 2.60
N ASP A 55 2.42 -12.59 2.91
CA ASP A 55 2.74 -11.66 4.00
C ASP A 55 4.13 -11.07 3.76
N MET A 56 4.42 -9.94 4.41
CA MET A 56 5.77 -9.40 4.49
C MET A 56 6.60 -10.24 5.49
N PRO A 57 7.93 -10.37 5.32
CA PRO A 57 8.76 -11.11 6.25
C PRO A 57 8.81 -10.39 7.61
N PRO A 58 9.06 -11.07 8.73
CA PRO A 58 9.17 -10.43 10.03
C PRO A 58 10.17 -9.27 10.02
N ARG A 59 9.89 -8.24 10.83
CA ARG A 59 10.78 -7.08 11.01
C ARG A 59 11.04 -6.30 9.71
N PHE A 60 10.09 -6.30 8.78
CA PHE A 60 10.27 -5.61 7.49
C PHE A 60 10.52 -4.11 7.66
N GLY A 61 9.97 -3.50 8.71
CA GLY A 61 10.19 -2.09 9.04
C GLY A 61 11.62 -1.70 9.38
N GLU A 62 12.54 -2.66 9.56
CA GLU A 62 13.97 -2.38 9.77
C GLU A 62 14.72 -2.04 8.48
N LEU A 63 14.09 -2.22 7.32
CA LEU A 63 14.63 -1.81 6.01
C LEU A 63 14.47 -0.29 5.79
N THR A 64 15.07 0.51 6.67
CA THR A 64 14.95 1.98 6.67
C THR A 64 15.60 2.66 5.46
N SER A 65 16.55 1.97 4.79
CA SER A 65 17.17 2.43 3.54
C SER A 65 16.24 2.36 2.32
N LEU A 66 15.04 1.77 2.45
CA LEU A 66 14.14 1.52 1.32
C LEU A 66 13.51 2.82 0.82
N GLN A 67 13.62 3.05 -0.49
CA GLN A 67 13.18 4.26 -1.20
C GLN A 67 12.09 3.95 -2.23
N SER A 68 12.03 2.73 -2.78
CA SER A 68 10.94 2.31 -3.66
C SER A 68 10.46 0.90 -3.28
N LEU A 69 9.15 0.77 -3.13
CA LEU A 69 8.45 -0.48 -2.84
C LEU A 69 7.14 -0.50 -3.61
N ASP A 70 7.00 -1.40 -4.59
CA ASP A 70 5.80 -1.46 -5.43
C ASP A 70 4.61 -2.14 -4.74
N THR A 71 4.86 -3.03 -3.79
CA THR A 71 3.84 -3.84 -3.09
C THR A 71 4.18 -4.02 -1.61
N PHE A 72 3.20 -3.76 -0.75
CA PHE A 72 3.25 -4.02 0.69
C PHE A 72 2.00 -4.81 1.12
N VAL A 73 2.18 -5.84 1.93
CA VAL A 73 1.08 -6.65 2.47
C VAL A 73 0.92 -6.35 3.95
N VAL A 74 -0.25 -5.85 4.33
CA VAL A 74 -0.69 -5.78 5.73
C VAL A 74 -1.22 -7.17 6.10
N GLY A 75 -0.47 -7.85 6.96
CA GLY A 75 -0.68 -9.25 7.27
C GLY A 75 -0.47 -9.56 8.76
N LYS A 76 -0.06 -10.78 9.07
CA LYS A 76 0.24 -11.22 10.44
C LYS A 76 1.54 -10.62 10.93
N ASN A 77 2.56 -10.54 10.06
CA ASN A 77 3.90 -10.17 10.48
C ASN A 77 4.11 -8.65 10.59
N ASN A 78 3.46 -7.87 9.73
CA ASN A 78 3.70 -6.43 9.64
C ASN A 78 2.42 -5.65 9.36
N GLY A 79 2.34 -4.50 10.03
CA GLY A 79 1.28 -3.52 9.91
C GLY A 79 1.73 -2.34 9.07
N LEU A 80 0.87 -1.34 8.95
CA LEU A 80 1.20 -0.13 8.22
C LEU A 80 2.36 0.63 8.89
N ASP A 81 2.53 0.50 10.20
CA ASP A 81 3.61 1.10 10.98
C ASP A 81 5.01 0.63 10.56
N ALA A 82 5.14 -0.54 9.93
CA ALA A 82 6.40 -0.98 9.32
C ALA A 82 6.89 -0.02 8.21
N LEU A 83 6.01 0.79 7.62
CA LEU A 83 6.38 1.78 6.61
C LEU A 83 6.92 3.09 7.22
N SER A 84 6.82 3.29 8.54
CA SER A 84 7.10 4.56 9.23
C SER A 84 8.50 5.11 8.94
N GLY A 85 9.52 4.26 9.03
CA GLY A 85 10.93 4.61 8.82
C GLY A 85 11.39 4.68 7.36
N MET A 86 10.48 4.52 6.39
CA MET A 86 10.82 4.44 4.96
C MET A 86 10.44 5.71 4.19
N ASN A 87 11.37 6.20 3.37
CA ASN A 87 11.18 7.37 2.50
C ASN A 87 10.71 6.96 1.11
N LEU A 88 9.57 6.27 1.04
CA LEU A 88 9.06 5.71 -0.20
C LEU A 88 8.64 6.78 -1.20
N ALA A 89 8.93 6.54 -2.47
CA ALA A 89 8.53 7.36 -3.61
C ALA A 89 7.80 6.54 -4.68
N GLU A 90 7.27 7.23 -5.68
CA GLU A 90 6.63 6.65 -6.86
C GLU A 90 5.31 5.92 -6.54
N THR A 91 5.27 4.61 -6.75
CA THR A 91 4.06 3.80 -6.70
C THR A 91 4.13 2.84 -5.53
N LEU A 92 3.09 2.83 -4.70
CA LEU A 92 2.91 1.83 -3.64
C LEU A 92 1.52 1.20 -3.76
N ALA A 93 1.48 -0.14 -3.78
CA ALA A 93 0.25 -0.90 -3.60
C ALA A 93 0.23 -1.54 -2.21
N ILE A 94 -0.82 -1.30 -1.44
CA ILE A 94 -1.03 -1.84 -0.09
C ILE A 94 -2.18 -2.84 -0.16
N TYR A 95 -1.92 -4.06 0.29
CA TYR A 95 -2.88 -5.16 0.30
C TYR A 95 -3.21 -5.55 1.74
N PHE A 96 -4.45 -5.29 2.15
CA PHE A 96 -4.97 -5.70 3.45
C PHE A 96 -5.51 -7.13 3.35
N LYS A 97 -4.69 -8.10 3.75
CA LYS A 97 -5.03 -9.54 3.65
C LYS A 97 -5.60 -10.12 4.94
N LYS A 98 -5.42 -9.45 6.09
CA LYS A 98 -5.86 -9.93 7.41
C LYS A 98 -6.38 -8.80 8.28
N GLN A 99 -7.33 -9.14 9.16
CA GLN A 99 -7.83 -8.26 10.21
C GLN A 99 -6.72 -7.81 11.15
N ARG A 100 -6.81 -6.56 11.57
CA ARG A 100 -5.81 -5.92 12.41
C ARG A 100 -6.45 -4.88 13.32
N GLU A 101 -6.49 -5.18 14.62
CA GLU A 101 -7.14 -4.34 15.64
C GLU A 101 -6.48 -2.96 15.73
N SER A 102 -5.16 -2.89 15.58
CA SER A 102 -4.37 -1.67 15.64
C SER A 102 -4.27 -0.90 14.31
N ALA A 103 -5.07 -1.25 13.29
CA ALA A 103 -4.91 -0.73 11.93
C ALA A 103 -4.94 0.81 11.85
N VAL A 104 -5.83 1.47 12.60
CA VAL A 104 -5.95 2.93 12.64
C VAL A 104 -4.68 3.58 13.20
N LEU A 105 -4.21 3.12 14.37
CA LEU A 105 -2.98 3.61 15.00
C LEU A 105 -1.75 3.39 14.11
N GLU A 106 -1.70 2.26 13.42
CA GLU A 106 -0.61 1.95 12.50
C GLU A 106 -0.64 2.80 11.24
N ALA A 107 -1.82 3.13 10.70
CA ALA A 107 -1.95 4.03 9.56
C ALA A 107 -1.41 5.42 9.89
N ALA A 108 -1.73 5.94 11.08
CA ALA A 108 -1.17 7.21 11.56
C ALA A 108 0.38 7.13 11.67
N LYS A 109 0.92 6.04 12.21
CA LYS A 109 2.38 5.83 12.33
C LYS A 109 3.08 5.64 10.99
N ALA A 110 2.39 5.08 9.99
CA ALA A 110 2.95 4.87 8.65
C ALA A 110 3.36 6.17 7.96
N ASN A 111 2.70 7.28 8.34
CA ASN A 111 2.98 8.63 7.86
C ASN A 111 3.09 8.69 6.33
N LEU A 112 2.07 8.19 5.61
CA LEU A 112 2.09 8.26 4.13
C LEU A 112 2.14 9.71 3.64
N LYS A 113 1.59 10.66 4.41
CA LYS A 113 1.61 12.10 4.12
C LYS A 113 3.01 12.65 3.92
N GLY A 114 3.99 12.14 4.67
CA GLY A 114 5.40 12.52 4.56
C GLY A 114 6.17 11.86 3.41
N LYS A 115 5.54 10.94 2.66
CA LYS A 115 6.18 10.19 1.57
C LYS A 115 6.07 10.92 0.23
N LYS A 116 6.83 10.49 -0.77
CA LYS A 116 6.88 11.09 -2.12
C LYS A 116 6.14 10.23 -3.15
N LEU A 117 5.01 9.67 -2.76
CA LEU A 117 4.22 8.77 -3.60
C LEU A 117 3.42 9.57 -4.64
N THR A 118 3.53 9.18 -5.90
CA THR A 118 2.70 9.71 -7.00
C THR A 118 1.51 8.79 -7.30
N ALA A 119 1.56 7.52 -6.90
CA ALA A 119 0.46 6.58 -7.07
C ALA A 119 0.29 5.69 -5.83
N LEU A 120 -0.95 5.53 -5.37
CA LEU A 120 -1.32 4.70 -4.24
C LEU A 120 -2.46 3.77 -4.66
N ARG A 121 -2.29 2.47 -4.41
CA ARG A 121 -3.32 1.47 -4.63
C ARG A 121 -3.62 0.78 -3.32
N LEU A 122 -4.88 0.74 -2.93
CA LEU A 122 -5.35 0.08 -1.71
C LEU A 122 -6.26 -1.05 -2.13
N LYS A 123 -5.98 -2.27 -1.68
CA LYS A 123 -6.82 -3.43 -1.92
C LYS A 123 -7.16 -4.08 -0.58
N PHE A 124 -8.45 -4.23 -0.32
CA PHE A 124 -8.97 -4.84 0.88
C PHE A 124 -9.56 -6.21 0.56
N LYS A 125 -9.10 -7.24 1.27
CA LYS A 125 -9.85 -8.51 1.33
C LYS A 125 -11.10 -8.27 2.18
N TYR A 126 -12.25 -8.83 1.82
CA TYR A 126 -13.47 -8.72 2.62
C TYR A 126 -13.19 -9.08 4.09
N ASP A 127 -13.73 -8.28 5.01
CA ASP A 127 -13.58 -8.41 6.47
C ASP A 127 -12.14 -8.28 7.01
N SER A 128 -11.20 -7.76 6.22
CA SER A 128 -9.81 -7.56 6.65
C SER A 128 -9.57 -6.34 7.53
N VAL A 129 -10.56 -5.51 7.79
CA VAL A 129 -10.40 -4.27 8.55
C VAL A 129 -11.67 -3.95 9.34
N THR A 130 -11.52 -3.75 10.65
CA THR A 130 -12.49 -3.06 11.50
C THR A 130 -12.26 -1.56 11.38
N GLU A 131 -13.32 -0.75 11.47
CA GLU A 131 -13.20 0.73 11.40
C GLU A 131 -12.61 1.23 10.06
N ALA A 132 -13.08 0.65 8.96
CA ALA A 132 -12.54 0.91 7.62
C ALA A 132 -12.59 2.40 7.20
N ASP A 133 -13.58 3.16 7.69
CA ASP A 133 -13.69 4.62 7.49
C ASP A 133 -12.53 5.35 8.17
N GLU A 134 -12.32 5.07 9.46
CA GLU A 134 -11.30 5.72 10.26
C GLU A 134 -9.88 5.35 9.81
N LEU A 135 -9.68 4.11 9.37
CA LEU A 135 -8.42 3.67 8.78
C LEU A 135 -8.06 4.53 7.56
N LEU A 136 -9.00 4.70 6.62
CA LEU A 136 -8.72 5.51 5.44
C LEU A 136 -8.47 6.97 5.82
N GLU A 137 -9.25 7.54 6.72
CA GLU A 137 -9.02 8.93 7.18
C GLU A 137 -7.59 9.12 7.72
N HIS A 138 -7.10 8.20 8.56
CA HIS A 138 -5.76 8.25 9.16
C HIS A 138 -4.62 7.87 8.22
N LEU A 139 -4.92 7.23 7.08
CA LEU A 139 -3.90 6.86 6.10
C LEU A 139 -3.21 8.10 5.50
N GLN A 140 -3.95 9.22 5.38
CA GLN A 140 -3.49 10.53 4.92
C GLN A 140 -2.46 10.45 3.76
N PRO A 141 -2.87 10.18 2.51
CA PRO A 141 -1.95 10.09 1.39
C PRO A 141 -1.22 11.43 1.15
N PRO A 142 -0.02 11.41 0.53
CA PRO A 142 0.78 12.63 0.37
C PRO A 142 0.20 13.58 -0.68
N PRO A 143 0.47 14.90 -0.58
CA PRO A 143 0.00 15.89 -1.55
C PRO A 143 0.62 15.73 -2.95
N THR A 144 1.67 14.92 -3.07
CA THR A 144 2.32 14.54 -4.34
C THR A 144 1.52 13.50 -5.13
N LEU A 145 0.47 12.92 -4.53
CA LEU A 145 -0.33 11.86 -5.12
C LEU A 145 -1.10 12.35 -6.35
N ARG A 146 -0.95 11.62 -7.46
CA ARG A 146 -1.63 11.88 -8.74
C ARG A 146 -2.64 10.79 -9.12
N PHE A 147 -2.42 9.57 -8.63
CA PHE A 147 -3.28 8.42 -8.89
C PHE A 147 -3.66 7.73 -7.57
N LEU A 148 -4.95 7.51 -7.38
CA LEU A 148 -5.48 6.73 -6.26
C LEU A 148 -6.35 5.60 -6.81
N ARG A 149 -6.12 4.38 -6.32
CA ARG A 149 -7.05 3.27 -6.50
C ARG A 149 -7.46 2.69 -5.16
N VAL A 150 -8.76 2.46 -4.96
CA VAL A 150 -9.31 1.80 -3.78
C VAL A 150 -10.18 0.65 -4.25
N ASP A 151 -9.87 -0.56 -3.80
CA ASP A 151 -10.61 -1.77 -4.16
C ASP A 151 -11.05 -2.57 -2.93
N GLY A 152 -12.30 -3.02 -2.92
CA GLY A 152 -12.84 -3.92 -1.91
C GLY A 152 -13.02 -3.28 -0.54
N TRP A 153 -12.89 -1.95 -0.46
CA TRP A 153 -13.05 -1.23 0.80
C TRP A 153 -14.52 -1.32 1.27
N ASN A 154 -14.70 -1.74 2.53
CA ASN A 154 -16.01 -2.08 3.09
C ASN A 154 -16.55 -1.03 4.07
N GLY A 155 -15.99 0.18 4.03
CA GLY A 155 -16.50 1.31 4.80
C GLY A 155 -17.69 2.01 4.13
N GLU A 156 -18.29 2.94 4.84
CA GLU A 156 -19.49 3.66 4.41
C GLU A 156 -19.17 5.07 3.91
N ARG A 157 -18.27 5.77 4.62
CA ARG A 157 -17.91 7.17 4.35
C ARG A 157 -16.49 7.27 3.84
N PHE A 158 -16.35 7.67 2.58
CA PHE A 158 -15.03 7.92 2.02
C PHE A 158 -14.36 9.08 2.78
N PRO A 159 -13.04 9.02 3.04
CA PRO A 159 -12.33 10.06 3.78
C PRO A 159 -12.49 11.45 3.16
N GLN A 160 -12.42 12.48 4.01
CA GLN A 160 -12.55 13.88 3.60
C GLN A 160 -11.21 14.47 3.13
N TRP A 161 -10.49 13.72 2.29
CA TRP A 161 -9.26 14.20 1.66
C TRP A 161 -9.60 15.29 0.64
N GLY A 162 -9.68 16.53 1.10
CA GLY A 162 -10.00 17.69 0.28
C GLY A 162 -8.81 18.23 -0.51
N ILE A 163 -9.02 19.40 -1.13
CA ILE A 163 -8.03 20.11 -1.94
C ILE A 163 -6.71 20.39 -1.20
N HIS A 164 -6.76 20.60 0.11
CA HIS A 164 -5.57 20.83 0.93
C HIS A 164 -4.71 19.57 1.11
N GLN A 165 -5.32 18.39 1.06
CA GLN A 165 -4.62 17.12 1.24
C GLN A 165 -4.16 16.53 -0.09
N LEU A 166 -4.99 16.61 -1.15
CA LEU A 166 -4.73 15.98 -2.45
C LEU A 166 -4.79 16.98 -3.62
N PRO A 167 -4.02 18.09 -3.60
CA PRO A 167 -4.12 19.15 -4.61
C PRO A 167 -3.76 18.67 -6.03
N ASN A 168 -2.90 17.65 -6.14
CA ASN A 168 -2.36 17.16 -7.42
C ASN A 168 -3.05 15.91 -7.97
N LEU A 169 -4.16 15.47 -7.36
CA LEU A 169 -4.83 14.24 -7.74
C LEU A 169 -5.47 14.37 -9.13
N VAL A 170 -5.12 13.46 -10.04
CA VAL A 170 -5.56 13.48 -11.45
C VAL A 170 -6.53 12.35 -11.74
N SER A 171 -6.34 11.19 -11.14
CA SER A 171 -7.12 10.00 -11.46
C SER A 171 -7.49 9.21 -10.21
N VAL A 172 -8.74 8.81 -10.14
CA VAL A 172 -9.31 7.99 -9.07
C VAL A 172 -9.99 6.77 -9.68
N ASP A 173 -9.72 5.60 -9.11
CA ASP A 173 -10.33 4.33 -9.51
C ASP A 173 -10.87 3.62 -8.25
N ILE A 174 -12.18 3.45 -8.17
CA ILE A 174 -12.87 2.84 -7.04
C ILE A 174 -13.61 1.60 -7.53
N GLY A 175 -13.32 0.46 -6.92
CA GLY A 175 -13.84 -0.85 -7.33
C GLY A 175 -14.35 -1.67 -6.16
N ASN A 176 -15.47 -2.38 -6.35
CA ASN A 176 -15.98 -3.39 -5.40
C ASN A 176 -16.24 -2.86 -3.97
N CYS A 177 -16.47 -1.55 -3.81
CA CYS A 177 -16.70 -0.89 -2.52
C CYS A 177 -18.20 -0.83 -2.18
N LYS A 178 -18.85 -2.00 -2.01
CA LYS A 178 -20.31 -2.17 -1.95
C LYS A 178 -21.07 -1.41 -0.84
N ARG A 179 -20.37 -0.92 0.18
CA ARG A 179 -20.96 -0.16 1.29
C ARG A 179 -20.74 1.35 1.15
N CYS A 180 -19.96 1.78 0.17
CA CYS A 180 -19.62 3.18 -0.02
C CYS A 180 -20.84 3.96 -0.51
N ARG A 181 -21.43 4.79 0.35
CA ARG A 181 -22.61 5.60 0.01
C ARG A 181 -22.27 6.97 -0.55
N ASN A 182 -21.06 7.48 -0.27
CA ASN A 182 -20.63 8.83 -0.62
C ASN A 182 -19.26 8.82 -1.32
N ILE A 183 -19.26 8.84 -2.65
CA ILE A 183 -18.04 8.96 -3.49
C ILE A 183 -17.78 10.43 -3.89
N LEU A 184 -18.49 11.38 -3.25
CA LEU A 184 -18.46 12.80 -3.61
C LEU A 184 -17.33 13.68 -3.03
N PRO A 185 -16.27 13.23 -2.30
CA PRO A 185 -15.26 14.16 -1.79
C PRO A 185 -14.35 14.76 -2.87
N PHE A 186 -14.43 14.25 -4.11
CA PHE A 186 -13.55 14.69 -5.21
C PHE A 186 -14.07 15.87 -6.02
N SER A 187 -15.32 16.30 -5.80
CA SER A 187 -15.98 17.36 -6.57
C SER A 187 -15.32 18.74 -6.47
N GLY A 188 -14.37 18.92 -5.54
CA GLY A 188 -13.58 20.15 -5.37
C GLY A 188 -12.10 20.03 -5.74
N LEU A 189 -11.65 18.92 -6.35
CA LEU A 189 -10.24 18.75 -6.70
C LEU A 189 -9.90 19.40 -8.05
N PRO A 190 -8.88 20.29 -8.11
CA PRO A 190 -8.66 21.18 -9.26
C PRO A 190 -8.10 20.48 -10.49
N HIS A 191 -7.54 19.26 -10.34
CA HIS A 191 -6.80 18.57 -11.39
C HIS A 191 -7.38 17.20 -11.75
N ILE A 192 -8.53 16.83 -11.17
CA ILE A 192 -9.16 15.55 -11.45
C ILE A 192 -9.60 15.49 -12.93
N LYS A 193 -9.20 14.44 -13.63
CA LYS A 193 -9.51 14.21 -15.06
C LYS A 193 -10.22 12.88 -15.28
N THR A 194 -9.92 11.90 -14.44
CA THR A 194 -10.45 10.54 -14.59
C THR A 194 -11.03 10.06 -13.27
N LEU A 195 -12.31 9.70 -13.30
CA LEU A 195 -12.99 9.02 -12.20
C LEU A 195 -13.60 7.73 -12.75
N CYS A 196 -13.13 6.59 -12.24
CA CYS A 196 -13.65 5.27 -12.57
C CYS A 196 -14.30 4.69 -11.33
N VAL A 197 -15.58 4.34 -11.41
CA VAL A 197 -16.33 3.70 -10.32
C VAL A 197 -16.97 2.42 -10.87
N LYS A 198 -16.70 1.29 -10.22
CA LYS A 198 -17.18 -0.04 -10.65
C LYS A 198 -17.63 -0.85 -9.43
N ASN A 199 -18.75 -1.56 -9.54
CA ASN A 199 -19.24 -2.49 -8.51
C ASN A 199 -19.31 -1.88 -7.08
N CYS A 200 -19.67 -0.60 -6.96
CA CYS A 200 -19.83 0.11 -5.68
C CYS A 200 -21.30 0.26 -5.33
#